data_AF-A0A660PUN6-F1
#
_entry.id   AF-A0A660PUN6-F1
#
_cell.length_a   1.000
_cell.length_b   1.000
_cell.length_c   1.000
_cell.angle_alpha   90.00
_cell.angle_beta   90.00
_cell.angle_gamma   90.00
#
_symmetry.space_group_name_H-M   'P 1'
#
loop_
_entity.id
_entity.type
_entity.pdbx_description
1 polymer ?
#
loop_
_entity_poly.entity_id
_entity_poly.type
_entity_poly.pdbx_seq_one_letter_code
_entity_poly.pdbx_strand_id
1 'polypeptide(L)'
;MEFARAGALTGGANANRDYLADKVRIDNRLKKEETDILFDAQTSGGLLIAIDNNIVEKFTADAEKSGIELNMIGRVFEKTNRSINVI
;
A
#
# COMPACT_ATOMS: atom_id res chain seq x y z
N MET A 1 -3.92 -0.97 14.51
CA MET A 1 -5.36 -1.14 14.15
C MET A 1 -6.31 -0.53 15.19
N GLU A 2 -5.97 -0.49 16.48
CA GLU A 2 -6.82 0.05 17.54
C GLU A 2 -7.36 1.47 17.26
N PHE A 3 -6.50 2.42 16.89
CA PHE A 3 -6.93 3.80 16.60
C PHE A 3 -7.85 3.91 15.38
N ALA A 4 -7.58 3.16 14.32
CA ALA A 4 -8.46 3.09 13.15
C ALA A 4 -9.83 2.49 13.50
N ARG A 5 -9.86 1.44 14.34
CA ARG A 5 -11.12 0.89 14.88
C ARG A 5 -11.89 1.89 15.73
N ALA A 6 -11.19 2.73 16.48
CA ALA A 6 -11.78 3.81 17.26
C ALA A 6 -12.19 5.04 16.39
N GLY A 7 -11.94 5.01 15.08
CA GLY A 7 -12.30 6.09 14.15
C GLY A 7 -11.37 7.30 14.21
N ALA A 8 -10.20 7.19 14.83
CA ALA A 8 -9.21 8.26 14.92
C ALA A 8 -8.43 8.42 13.60
N LEU A 9 -9.09 8.95 12.58
CA LEU A 9 -8.50 9.23 11.27
C LEU A 9 -8.01 10.68 11.18
N THR A 10 -6.90 10.89 10.48
CA THR A 10 -6.37 12.23 10.22
C THR A 10 -7.13 12.90 9.07
N GLY A 11 -7.12 14.25 9.02
CA GLY A 11 -7.66 14.97 7.88
C GLY A 11 -6.97 14.62 6.55
N GLY A 12 -5.67 14.31 6.62
CA GLY A 12 -4.90 13.81 5.48
C GLY A 12 -5.40 12.45 4.97
N ALA A 13 -5.78 11.54 5.87
CA ALA A 13 -6.34 10.25 5.48
C ALA A 13 -7.66 10.40 4.70
N ASN A 14 -8.54 11.30 5.13
CA ASN A 14 -9.79 11.59 4.41
C ASN A 14 -9.51 12.23 3.04
N ALA A 15 -8.60 13.22 2.97
CA ALA A 15 -8.23 13.85 1.71
C ALA A 15 -7.63 12.84 0.70
N ASN A 16 -6.80 11.91 1.17
CA ASN A 16 -6.24 10.83 0.34
C ASN A 16 -7.34 9.89 -0.18
N ARG A 17 -8.28 9.51 0.69
CA ARG A 17 -9.42 8.66 0.33
C ARG A 17 -10.26 9.29 -0.77
N ASP A 18 -10.57 10.58 -0.64
CA ASP A 18 -11.36 11.32 -1.64
C ASP A 18 -10.60 11.44 -2.97
N TYR A 19 -9.31 11.79 -2.93
CA TYR A 19 -8.48 11.91 -4.13
C TYR A 19 -8.31 10.60 -4.91
N LEU A 20 -8.38 9.46 -4.22
CA LEU A 20 -8.18 8.12 -4.78
C LEU A 20 -9.48 7.37 -5.06
N ALA A 21 -10.65 7.96 -4.78
CA ALA A 21 -11.96 7.30 -4.85
C ALA A 21 -12.26 6.70 -6.23
N ASP A 22 -11.74 7.31 -7.31
CA ASP A 22 -11.90 6.83 -8.68
C ASP A 22 -10.75 5.93 -9.19
N LYS A 23 -9.68 5.77 -8.41
CA LYS A 23 -8.47 5.02 -8.79
C LYS A 23 -8.32 3.69 -8.07
N VAL A 24 -8.93 3.55 -6.90
CA VAL A 24 -8.79 2.36 -6.04
C VAL A 24 -10.07 1.52 -6.08
N ARG A 25 -9.93 0.21 -6.25
CA ARG A 25 -10.96 -0.78 -5.91
C ARG A 25 -10.54 -1.50 -4.63
N ILE A 26 -11.43 -1.55 -3.66
CA ILE A 26 -11.24 -2.27 -2.41
C ILE A 26 -12.19 -3.46 -2.40
N ASP A 27 -11.67 -4.64 -2.09
CA ASP A 27 -12.48 -5.85 -1.90
C ASP A 27 -13.39 -5.70 -0.68
N ASN A 28 -14.66 -6.09 -0.84
CA ASN A 28 -15.70 -5.93 0.18
C ASN A 28 -15.48 -6.84 1.41
N ARG A 29 -14.54 -7.79 1.35
CA ARG A 29 -14.15 -8.65 2.47
C ARG A 29 -13.28 -7.92 3.50
N LEU A 30 -12.64 -6.81 3.13
CA LEU A 30 -11.77 -6.05 4.02
C LEU A 30 -12.61 -5.20 4.99
N LYS A 31 -12.21 -5.21 6.25
CA LYS A 31 -12.84 -4.43 7.31
C LYS A 31 -12.50 -2.95 7.15
N LYS A 32 -13.37 -2.09 7.68
CA LYS A 32 -13.20 -0.64 7.60
C LYS A 32 -11.82 -0.21 8.11
N GLU A 33 -11.39 -0.70 9.28
CA GLU A 33 -10.10 -0.34 9.86
C GLU A 33 -8.89 -0.80 9.03
N GLU A 34 -9.03 -1.91 8.28
CA GLU A 34 -7.98 -2.41 7.39
C GLU A 34 -7.82 -1.47 6.20
N THR A 35 -8.95 -0.98 5.68
CA THR A 35 -8.97 -0.05 4.55
C THR A 35 -8.60 1.38 4.95
N ASP A 36 -8.95 1.81 6.16
CA ASP A 36 -8.69 3.16 6.65
C ASP A 36 -7.19 3.44 6.76
N ILE A 37 -6.43 2.45 7.25
CA ILE A 37 -4.97 2.58 7.42
C ILE A 37 -4.27 2.77 6.06
N LEU A 38 -4.82 2.25 4.97
CA LEU A 38 -4.21 2.38 3.63
C LEU A 38 -4.21 3.81 3.09
N PHE A 39 -5.06 4.68 3.65
CA PHE A 39 -5.12 6.09 3.25
C PHE A 39 -4.34 7.01 4.21
N ASP A 40 -3.82 6.48 5.31
CA ASP A 40 -3.15 7.28 6.32
C ASP A 40 -1.89 7.98 5.76
N ALA A 41 -1.70 9.24 6.16
CA ALA A 41 -0.58 10.03 5.70
C ALA A 41 0.70 9.60 6.42
N GLN A 42 1.67 9.07 5.66
CA GLN A 42 2.95 8.65 6.22
C GLN A 42 3.93 9.83 6.32
N THR A 43 4.41 10.12 7.52
CA THR A 43 5.53 11.07 7.73
C THR A 43 6.83 10.28 7.69
N SER A 44 7.76 10.66 6.80
CA SER A 44 9.05 9.95 6.63
C SER A 44 8.87 8.44 6.37
N GLY A 45 7.91 8.08 5.53
CA GLY A 45 7.64 6.70 5.15
C GLY A 45 8.81 6.03 4.42
N GLY A 46 8.63 4.75 4.12
CA GLY A 46 9.59 3.96 3.34
C GLY A 46 9.55 4.25 1.84
N LEU A 47 10.34 3.49 1.09
CA LEU A 47 10.33 3.50 -0.37
C LEU A 47 9.37 2.45 -0.90
N LEU A 48 8.55 2.83 -1.88
CA LEU A 48 7.76 1.90 -2.69
C LEU A 48 8.43 1.76 -4.07
N ILE A 49 8.81 0.55 -4.44
CA ILE A 49 9.51 0.25 -5.69
C ILE A 49 8.82 -0.88 -6.44
N ALA A 50 8.85 -0.82 -7.77
CA ALA A 50 8.46 -1.90 -8.64
C ALA A 50 9.71 -2.50 -9.27
N ILE A 51 9.81 -3.83 -9.25
CA ILE A 51 11.00 -4.58 -9.67
C ILE A 51 10.55 -5.60 -10.71
N ASP A 52 11.34 -5.74 -11.78
CA ASP A 52 11.13 -6.78 -12.77
C ASP A 52 11.37 -8.16 -12.16
N ASN A 53 10.50 -9.13 -12.47
CA ASN A 53 10.60 -10.49 -11.95
C ASN A 53 11.96 -11.14 -12.25
N ASN A 54 12.63 -10.77 -13.34
CA ASN A 54 13.92 -11.33 -13.72
C ASN A 54 15.06 -10.93 -12.77
N ILE A 55 14.89 -9.89 -11.95
CA ILE A 55 15.92 -9.42 -11.02
C ILE A 55 15.50 -9.50 -9.54
N VAL A 56 14.30 -10.00 -9.25
CA VAL A 56 13.74 -9.98 -7.88
C VAL A 56 14.64 -10.75 -6.90
N GLU A 57 15.12 -11.94 -7.28
CA GLU A 57 15.97 -12.78 -6.42
C GLU A 57 17.30 -12.10 -6.10
N LYS A 58 17.94 -11.52 -7.12
CA LYS A 58 19.19 -10.78 -6.95
C LYS A 58 18.99 -9.56 -6.05
N PHE A 59 17.94 -8.78 -6.30
CA PHE A 59 17.63 -7.58 -5.54
C PHE A 59 17.37 -7.90 -4.07
N THR A 60 16.58 -8.95 -3.77
CA THR A 60 16.31 -9.38 -2.40
C THR A 60 17.59 -9.80 -1.68
N ALA A 61 18.47 -10.56 -2.35
CA ALA A 61 19.75 -10.96 -1.77
C ALA A 61 20.67 -9.77 -1.49
N ASP A 62 20.70 -8.76 -2.36
CA ASP A 62 21.51 -7.56 -2.17
C ASP A 62 20.96 -6.66 -1.04
N ALA A 63 19.63 -6.57 -0.91
CA ALA A 63 18.98 -5.86 0.19
C ALA A 63 19.26 -6.54 1.55
N GLU A 64 19.16 -7.87 1.62
CA GLU A 64 19.47 -8.64 2.82
C GLU A 64 20.94 -8.43 3.26
N LYS A 65 21.89 -8.52 2.33
CA LYS A 65 23.31 -8.23 2.60
C LYS A 65 23.55 -6.80 3.09
N SER A 66 22.70 -5.86 2.67
CA SER A 66 22.76 -4.46 3.07
C SER A 66 22.00 -4.18 4.37
N GLY A 67 21.38 -5.19 4.98
CA GLY A 67 20.56 -5.04 6.18
C GLY A 67 19.26 -4.26 5.95
N ILE A 68 18.78 -4.20 4.71
CA ILE A 68 17.54 -3.51 4.34
C ILE A 68 16.39 -4.50 4.37
N GLU A 69 15.37 -4.21 5.16
CA GLU A 69 14.14 -5.00 5.20
C GLU A 69 13.27 -4.69 3.96
N LEU A 70 12.81 -5.75 3.29
CA LEU A 70 11.89 -5.65 2.16
C LEU A 70 10.56 -6.31 2.50
N ASN A 71 9.48 -5.64 2.10
CA ASN A 71 8.12 -6.16 2.25
C ASN A 71 7.46 -6.23 0.87
N MET A 72 7.18 -7.46 0.40
CA MET A 72 6.46 -7.67 -0.86
C MET A 72 4.95 -7.50 -0.62
N ILE A 73 4.42 -6.34 -1.02
CA ILE A 73 3.02 -5.96 -0.75
C ILE A 73 2.08 -6.11 -1.95
N GLY A 74 2.58 -6.55 -3.10
CA GLY A 74 1.76 -6.72 -4.29
C GLY A 74 2.56 -6.94 -5.57
N ARG A 75 1.87 -6.76 -6.71
CA ARG A 75 2.43 -6.90 -8.05
C ARG A 75 1.84 -5.84 -8.99
N VAL A 76 2.60 -5.48 -10.01
CA VAL A 76 2.12 -4.67 -11.13
C VAL A 76 1.50 -5.59 -12.19
N PHE A 77 0.38 -5.17 -12.76
CA PHE A 77 -0.31 -5.85 -13.85
C PHE A 77 -0.84 -4.79 -14.83
N GLU A 78 -1.31 -5.23 -16.00
CA GLU A 78 -1.87 -4.32 -16.99
C GLU A 78 -3.04 -3.51 -16.42
N LYS A 79 -3.07 -2.22 -16.77
CA LYS A 79 -4.08 -1.30 -16.24
C LYS A 79 -5.48 -1.75 -16.62
N THR A 80 -6.38 -1.77 -15.64
CA THR A 80 -7.81 -2.05 -15.82
C THR A 80 -8.65 -0.78 -15.60
N ASN A 81 -9.95 -0.89 -15.34
CA ASN A 81 -10.82 0.23 -14.99
C ASN A 81 -10.33 1.02 -13.75
N ARG A 82 -9.58 0.38 -12.86
CA ARG A 82 -8.97 1.00 -11.66
C ARG A 82 -7.47 0.80 -11.69
N SER A 83 -6.74 1.78 -11.15
CA SER A 83 -5.28 1.79 -11.10
C SER A 83 -4.72 0.93 -9.97
N ILE A 84 -5.45 0.81 -8.86
CA ILE A 84 -5.04 0.07 -7.67
C ILE A 84 -6.16 -0.89 -7.27
N ASN A 85 -5.83 -2.15 -7.04
CA ASN A 85 -6.75 -3.18 -6.56
C ASN A 85 -6.23 -3.69 -5.21
N VAL A 86 -7.00 -3.45 -4.14
CA VAL A 86 -6.75 -3.99 -2.80
C VAL A 86 -7.67 -5.20 -2.63
N ILE A 87 -7.09 -6.38 -2.40
CA ILE A 87 -7.76 -7.70 -2.45
C ILE A 87 -7.69 -8.47 -1.14
#